data_AF-A0A3D0I5Q7-F1
#
_entry.id   AF-A0A3D0I5Q7-F1
#
_cell.length_a   1.000
_cell.length_b   1.000
_cell.length_c   1.000
_cell.angle_alpha   90.00
_cell.angle_beta   90.00
_cell.angle_gamma   90.00
#
_symmetry.space_group_name_H-M   'P 1'
#
loop_
_entity.id
_entity.type
_entity.pdbx_description
1 polymer ?
#
loop_
_entity_poly.entity_id
_entity_poly.type
_entity_poly.pdbx_seq_one_letter_code
_entity_poly.pdbx_strand_id
1 'polypeptide(L)'
;MRPQHRVSARIYSVSLRCAASLALALLVSLGCSDEARPKAGAYCKISEEGQASACLAPAQHAYPAFFRGLAQDKLSDEQAREVETDIAQGAQSERSYEALSTLAYGYYRLARAASSQGTADPETLARLEHWNELLSKAYASSEKDPRYREALRQAAVDVGSRTPPLGLRCTDADGKPARCDSTEAVVRAMDEARDQTGVRGEIGRLFDRVFGTRP
;
A
#
# COMPACT_ATOMS: atom_id res chain seq x y z
N MET A 1 -30.08 -63.12 15.42
CA MET A 1 -29.57 -63.71 14.18
C MET A 1 -28.51 -62.77 13.58
N ARG A 2 -27.24 -63.21 13.55
CA ARG A 2 -26.14 -62.69 12.68
C ARG A 2 -26.39 -63.17 11.22
N PRO A 3 -25.74 -62.70 10.11
CA PRO A 3 -24.33 -62.25 9.97
C PRO A 3 -24.06 -61.04 9.01
N GLN A 4 -22.99 -60.25 9.20
CA GLN A 4 -21.63 -60.26 8.60
C GLN A 4 -21.45 -59.82 7.12
N HIS A 5 -20.34 -59.07 6.93
CA HIS A 5 -19.50 -58.89 5.72
C HIS A 5 -19.97 -57.85 4.67
N ARG A 6 -19.12 -57.00 4.07
CA ARG A 6 -17.71 -57.15 3.68
C ARG A 6 -16.91 -55.86 3.75
N VAL A 7 -15.67 -56.04 4.20
CA VAL A 7 -14.49 -55.18 3.97
C VAL A 7 -14.12 -55.23 2.49
N SER A 8 -13.70 -54.10 1.90
CA SER A 8 -12.91 -54.09 0.67
C SER A 8 -11.76 -53.10 0.82
N ALA A 9 -10.62 -53.66 1.23
CA ALA A 9 -9.31 -53.06 1.04
C ALA A 9 -8.94 -53.17 -0.44
N ARG A 10 -8.54 -52.06 -1.07
CA ARG A 10 -7.73 -52.13 -2.29
C ARG A 10 -6.33 -51.62 -1.99
N ILE A 11 -5.46 -52.60 -1.86
CA ILE A 11 -4.02 -52.51 -1.92
C ILE A 11 -3.66 -52.20 -3.37
N TYR A 12 -3.05 -51.05 -3.64
CA TYR A 12 -2.29 -50.83 -4.87
C TYR A 12 -0.82 -50.65 -4.51
N SER A 13 -0.15 -51.80 -4.43
CA SER A 13 1.29 -51.93 -4.50
C SER A 13 1.70 -51.94 -5.97
N VAL A 14 2.25 -50.84 -6.46
CA VAL A 14 3.06 -50.82 -7.70
C VAL A 14 4.49 -50.54 -7.30
N SER A 15 5.28 -51.61 -7.39
CA SER A 15 6.70 -51.66 -7.09
C SER A 15 7.54 -51.05 -8.21
N LEU A 16 8.57 -50.29 -7.80
CA LEU A 16 9.96 -50.33 -8.28
C LEU A 16 10.21 -50.43 -9.80
N ARG A 17 10.82 -49.37 -10.38
CA ARG A 17 12.18 -49.37 -10.96
C ARG A 17 12.39 -48.15 -11.86
N CYS A 18 13.13 -47.16 -11.36
CA CYS A 18 14.10 -46.40 -12.13
C CYS A 18 15.11 -45.81 -11.14
N ALA A 19 16.07 -46.66 -10.77
CA ALA A 19 17.37 -46.20 -10.32
C ALA A 19 18.17 -45.73 -11.55
N ALA A 20 19.14 -44.85 -11.30
CA ALA A 20 20.14 -44.30 -12.23
C ALA A 20 19.74 -43.02 -12.98
N SER A 21 19.75 -41.90 -12.26
CA SER A 21 20.24 -40.60 -12.76
C SER A 21 20.77 -39.81 -11.58
N LEU A 22 21.85 -40.31 -10.99
CA LEU A 22 22.56 -39.76 -9.83
C LEU A 22 23.86 -39.12 -10.33
N ALA A 23 23.76 -38.13 -11.22
CA ALA A 23 24.90 -37.31 -11.68
C ALA A 23 24.45 -36.15 -12.60
N LEU A 24 23.68 -35.17 -12.10
CA LEU A 24 23.70 -33.76 -12.56
C LEU A 24 22.77 -32.81 -11.77
N ALA A 25 22.57 -33.02 -10.47
CA ALA A 25 21.65 -32.18 -9.66
C ALA A 25 22.39 -31.38 -8.56
N LEU A 26 23.60 -30.89 -8.86
CA LEU A 26 24.45 -30.16 -7.90
C LEU A 26 24.91 -28.77 -8.38
N LEU A 27 24.33 -28.24 -9.47
CA LEU A 27 24.65 -26.91 -10.01
C LEU A 27 23.40 -26.04 -10.34
N VAL A 28 22.26 -26.31 -9.69
CA VAL A 28 21.08 -25.41 -9.73
C VAL A 28 20.77 -24.90 -8.33
N SER A 29 21.82 -24.50 -7.59
CA SER A 29 21.71 -24.01 -6.21
C SER A 29 22.40 -22.67 -5.96
N LEU A 30 22.86 -21.94 -6.98
CA LEU A 30 23.54 -20.64 -6.79
C LEU A 30 23.10 -19.59 -7.81
N GLY A 31 21.79 -19.47 -7.97
CA GLY A 31 21.18 -18.41 -8.78
C GLY A 31 19.83 -17.97 -8.25
N CYS A 32 19.56 -18.13 -6.94
CA CYS A 32 18.67 -17.17 -6.29
C CYS A 32 19.43 -15.84 -6.38
N SER A 33 19.28 -15.16 -7.51
CA SER A 33 19.65 -13.76 -7.61
C SER A 33 19.01 -13.13 -6.40
N ASP A 34 19.82 -12.51 -5.55
CA ASP A 34 19.35 -11.42 -4.71
C ASP A 34 18.63 -10.49 -5.70
N GLU A 35 17.33 -10.71 -5.90
CA GLU A 35 16.48 -9.78 -6.62
C GLU A 35 16.62 -8.53 -5.80
N ALA A 36 17.46 -7.62 -6.30
CA ALA A 36 17.92 -6.46 -5.58
C ALA A 36 16.70 -5.83 -4.94
N ARG A 37 16.59 -5.96 -3.60
CA ARG A 37 15.40 -5.50 -2.89
C ARG A 37 15.10 -4.10 -3.41
N PRO A 38 13.87 -3.86 -3.89
CA PRO A 38 13.55 -2.59 -4.50
C PRO A 38 13.97 -1.48 -3.54
N LYS A 39 14.87 -0.61 -4.01
CA LYS A 39 15.49 0.42 -3.17
C LYS A 39 14.41 1.40 -2.70
N ALA A 40 14.66 2.03 -1.55
CA ALA A 40 13.86 3.15 -1.07
C ALA A 40 13.62 4.17 -2.21
N GLY A 41 12.35 4.52 -2.43
CA GLY A 41 11.94 5.40 -3.53
C GLY A 41 11.40 4.71 -4.79
N ALA A 42 11.03 3.44 -4.69
CA ALA A 42 10.09 2.81 -5.61
C ALA A 42 8.80 2.42 -4.87
N TYR A 43 7.74 2.13 -5.61
CA TYR A 43 6.59 1.39 -5.10
C TYR A 43 6.01 0.54 -6.23
N CYS A 44 5.25 -0.49 -5.86
CA CYS A 44 4.56 -1.33 -6.81
C CYS A 44 3.28 -0.63 -7.28
N LYS A 45 3.25 -0.26 -8.56
CA LYS A 45 2.06 0.33 -9.20
C LYS A 45 0.86 -0.60 -9.02
N ILE A 46 -0.30 -0.02 -8.74
CA ILE A 46 -1.57 -0.73 -8.67
C ILE A 46 -1.85 -1.32 -10.06
N SER A 47 -2.03 -2.64 -10.12
CA SER A 47 -2.39 -3.32 -11.37
C SER A 47 -3.85 -3.08 -11.74
N GLU A 48 -4.16 -3.25 -13.03
CA GLU A 48 -5.54 -3.28 -13.49
C GLU A 48 -6.29 -4.47 -12.92
N GLU A 49 -7.62 -4.39 -12.96
CA GLU A 49 -8.49 -5.42 -12.39
C GLU A 49 -8.21 -6.81 -12.97
N GLY A 50 -8.04 -7.80 -12.09
CA GLY A 50 -7.73 -9.18 -12.47
C GLY A 50 -6.27 -9.46 -12.81
N GLN A 51 -5.39 -8.45 -12.83
CA GLN A 51 -3.96 -8.67 -13.06
C GLN A 51 -3.21 -8.84 -11.73
N ALA A 52 -2.55 -9.99 -11.57
CA ALA A 52 -1.61 -10.19 -10.47
C ALA A 52 -0.39 -9.28 -10.68
N SER A 53 -0.05 -8.48 -9.66
CA SER A 53 1.20 -7.72 -9.68
C SER A 53 2.30 -8.53 -9.02
N ALA A 54 3.25 -9.04 -9.80
CA ALA A 54 4.39 -9.76 -9.24
C ALA A 54 5.17 -8.89 -8.23
N CYS A 55 5.19 -7.57 -8.41
CA CYS A 55 5.87 -6.65 -7.51
C CYS A 55 5.18 -6.46 -6.14
N LEU A 56 3.96 -6.98 -5.94
CA LEU A 56 3.29 -6.99 -4.64
C LEU A 56 3.68 -8.19 -3.77
N ALA A 57 4.32 -9.23 -4.33
CA ALA A 57 4.66 -10.43 -3.57
C ALA A 57 5.52 -10.16 -2.32
N PRO A 58 6.55 -9.29 -2.37
CA PRO A 58 7.30 -8.90 -1.16
C PRO A 58 6.41 -8.22 -0.11
N ALA A 59 5.49 -7.35 -0.55
CA ALA A 59 4.58 -6.64 0.33
C ALA A 59 3.56 -7.59 1.00
N GLN A 60 3.05 -8.57 0.26
CA GLN A 60 2.17 -9.62 0.80
C GLN A 60 2.87 -10.49 1.84
N HIS A 61 4.16 -10.77 1.63
CA HIS A 61 4.97 -11.49 2.59
C HIS A 61 5.25 -10.67 3.85
N ALA A 62 5.51 -9.36 3.69
CA ALA A 62 5.81 -8.45 4.80
C ALA A 62 4.58 -8.15 5.67
N TYR A 63 3.38 -7.99 5.08
CA TYR A 63 2.17 -7.58 5.81
C TYR A 63 0.99 -8.56 5.65
N PRO A 64 1.15 -9.85 6.00
CA PRO A 64 0.13 -10.87 5.73
C PRO A 64 -1.19 -10.63 6.49
N ALA A 65 -1.15 -9.96 7.65
CA ALA A 65 -2.35 -9.59 8.39
C ALA A 65 -3.19 -8.55 7.65
N PHE A 66 -2.54 -7.55 7.06
CA PHE A 66 -3.17 -6.50 6.25
C PHE A 66 -3.90 -7.09 5.04
N PHE A 67 -3.19 -7.92 4.25
CA PHE A 67 -3.79 -8.53 3.05
C PHE A 67 -4.92 -9.51 3.37
N ARG A 68 -4.86 -10.22 4.49
CA ARG A 68 -5.99 -11.05 4.96
C ARG A 68 -7.21 -10.19 5.32
N GLY A 69 -7.02 -9.07 6.01
CA GLY A 69 -8.10 -8.12 6.31
C GLY A 69 -8.76 -7.56 5.04
N LEU A 70 -7.95 -7.16 4.06
CA LEU A 70 -8.44 -6.72 2.75
C LEU A 70 -9.23 -7.79 2.00
N ALA A 71 -8.78 -9.05 2.05
CA ALA A 71 -9.48 -10.15 1.38
C ALA A 71 -10.84 -10.46 2.00
N GLN A 72 -11.09 -10.00 3.22
CA GLN A 72 -12.34 -10.16 3.97
C GLN A 72 -13.22 -8.90 3.92
N ASP A 73 -12.81 -7.88 3.15
CA ASP A 73 -13.41 -6.54 3.13
C ASP A 73 -13.56 -5.92 4.54
N LYS A 74 -12.67 -6.31 5.47
CA LYS A 74 -12.67 -5.89 6.87
C LYS A 74 -11.23 -5.73 7.35
N LEU A 75 -10.66 -4.56 7.06
CA LEU A 75 -9.33 -4.19 7.54
C LEU A 75 -9.44 -3.48 8.88
N SER A 76 -9.03 -4.14 9.96
CA SER A 76 -9.03 -3.56 11.30
C SER A 76 -7.86 -2.61 11.51
N ASP A 77 -7.96 -1.74 12.53
CA ASP A 77 -6.87 -0.86 12.94
C ASP A 77 -5.59 -1.63 13.29
N GLU A 78 -5.73 -2.76 13.97
CA GLU A 78 -4.59 -3.61 14.33
C GLU A 78 -3.88 -4.14 13.07
N GLN A 79 -4.64 -4.55 12.05
CA GLN A 79 -4.08 -5.05 10.80
C GLN A 79 -3.43 -3.94 9.96
N ALA A 80 -3.94 -2.70 10.04
CA ALA A 80 -3.41 -1.54 9.33
C ALA A 80 -2.17 -0.93 9.99
N ARG A 81 -2.08 -1.02 11.33
CA ARG A 81 -1.11 -0.29 12.15
C ARG A 81 0.35 -0.47 11.76
N GLU A 82 0.77 -1.68 11.40
CA GLU A 82 2.18 -1.93 11.02
C GLU A 82 2.55 -1.16 9.74
N VAL A 83 1.70 -1.24 8.72
CA VAL A 83 1.87 -0.50 7.45
C VAL A 83 1.87 1.01 7.70
N GLU A 84 0.92 1.49 8.50
CA GLU A 84 0.82 2.92 8.81
C GLU A 84 2.03 3.44 9.58
N THR A 85 2.60 2.62 10.47
CA THR A 85 3.82 2.94 11.21
C THR A 85 5.01 3.06 10.27
N ASP A 86 5.18 2.12 9.34
CA ASP A 86 6.29 2.16 8.37
C ASP A 86 6.17 3.33 7.39
N ILE A 87 4.96 3.71 7.00
CA ILE A 87 4.73 4.94 6.21
C ILE A 87 5.07 6.19 7.02
N ALA A 88 4.71 6.25 8.30
CA ALA A 88 5.01 7.39 9.16
C ALA A 88 6.53 7.58 9.38
N GLN A 89 7.30 6.48 9.41
CA GLN A 89 8.76 6.51 9.45
C GLN A 89 9.39 6.98 8.12
N GLY A 90 8.63 6.90 7.03
CA GLY A 90 9.03 7.33 5.70
C GLY A 90 10.23 6.54 5.18
N ALA A 91 11.21 7.25 4.59
CA ALA A 91 12.40 6.64 4.01
C ALA A 91 13.31 5.93 5.04
N GLN A 92 13.12 6.17 6.34
CA GLN A 92 13.89 5.50 7.40
C GLN A 92 13.39 4.08 7.69
N SER A 93 12.18 3.71 7.25
CA SER A 93 11.71 2.34 7.36
C SER A 93 12.47 1.44 6.38
N GLU A 94 13.00 0.32 6.89
CA GLU A 94 13.60 -0.75 6.08
C GLU A 94 12.58 -1.38 5.11
N ARG A 95 11.28 -1.15 5.35
CA ARG A 95 10.15 -1.68 4.57
C ARG A 95 9.35 -0.59 3.87
N SER A 96 9.97 0.57 3.63
CA SER A 96 9.30 1.73 3.01
C SER A 96 8.68 1.40 1.65
N TYR A 97 9.32 0.55 0.84
CA TYR A 97 8.77 0.05 -0.42
C TYR A 97 7.51 -0.79 -0.21
N GLU A 98 7.60 -1.81 0.65
CA GLU A 98 6.51 -2.74 0.91
C GLU A 98 5.33 -2.02 1.57
N ALA A 99 5.60 -1.09 2.50
CA ALA A 99 4.59 -0.31 3.20
C ALA A 99 3.80 0.56 2.22
N LEU A 100 4.50 1.28 1.34
CA LEU A 100 3.86 2.18 0.36
C LEU A 100 3.06 1.39 -0.68
N SER A 101 3.62 0.28 -1.15
CA SER A 101 2.93 -0.64 -2.08
C SER A 101 1.67 -1.24 -1.45
N THR A 102 1.76 -1.66 -0.18
CA THR A 102 0.64 -2.20 0.60
C THR A 102 -0.46 -1.17 0.80
N LEU A 103 -0.10 0.05 1.22
CA LEU A 103 -1.06 1.11 1.47
C LEU A 103 -1.76 1.53 0.18
N ALA A 104 -1.02 1.77 -0.92
CA ALA A 104 -1.61 2.15 -2.20
C ALA A 104 -2.60 1.07 -2.72
N TYR A 105 -2.21 -0.20 -2.64
CA TYR A 105 -3.10 -1.31 -3.01
C TYR A 105 -4.33 -1.40 -2.10
N GLY A 106 -4.14 -1.30 -0.78
CA GLY A 106 -5.23 -1.32 0.19
C GLY A 106 -6.21 -0.18 -0.01
N TYR A 107 -5.69 1.02 -0.28
CA TYR A 107 -6.51 2.19 -0.58
C TYR A 107 -7.41 1.90 -1.77
N TYR A 108 -6.83 1.39 -2.85
CA TYR A 108 -7.57 1.05 -4.06
C TYR A 108 -8.67 0.02 -3.80
N ARG A 109 -8.36 -1.04 -3.05
CA ARG A 109 -9.31 -2.10 -2.70
C ARG A 109 -10.48 -1.56 -1.87
N LEU A 110 -10.19 -0.83 -0.81
CA LEU A 110 -11.21 -0.26 0.07
C LEU A 110 -12.07 0.76 -0.65
N ALA A 111 -11.47 1.65 -1.45
CA ALA A 111 -12.21 2.65 -2.21
C ALA A 111 -13.18 2.00 -3.21
N ARG A 112 -12.75 0.94 -3.89
CA ARG A 112 -13.62 0.18 -4.79
C ARG A 112 -14.75 -0.53 -4.06
N ALA A 113 -14.47 -1.21 -2.96
CA ALA A 113 -15.50 -1.85 -2.14
C ALA A 113 -16.54 -0.84 -1.62
N ALA A 114 -16.08 0.32 -1.15
CA ALA A 114 -16.94 1.42 -0.72
C ALA A 114 -17.85 1.93 -1.85
N SER A 115 -17.32 2.07 -3.08
CA SER A 115 -18.10 2.56 -4.22
C SER A 115 -19.18 1.58 -4.69
N SER A 116 -18.98 0.26 -4.53
CA SER A 116 -19.92 -0.76 -5.02
C SER A 116 -21.11 -1.01 -4.09
N GLN A 117 -21.02 -0.61 -2.82
CA GLN A 117 -22.06 -0.83 -1.80
C GLN A 117 -23.18 0.22 -1.81
N GLY A 118 -23.10 1.25 -2.67
CA GLY A 118 -24.10 2.32 -2.79
C GLY A 118 -24.11 3.33 -1.65
N THR A 119 -23.82 2.90 -0.42
CA THR A 119 -23.45 3.77 0.71
C THR A 119 -22.21 3.21 1.36
N ALA A 120 -21.10 3.95 1.25
CA ALA A 120 -19.84 3.55 1.84
C ALA A 120 -19.94 3.53 3.37
N ASP A 121 -19.40 2.46 3.97
CA ASP A 121 -19.28 2.32 5.41
C ASP A 121 -18.46 3.49 6.02
N PRO A 122 -18.95 4.15 7.09
CA PRO A 122 -18.26 5.29 7.70
C PRO A 122 -16.84 4.98 8.20
N GLU A 123 -16.60 3.77 8.69
CA GLU A 123 -15.26 3.37 9.16
C GLU A 123 -14.28 3.27 7.98
N THR A 124 -14.74 2.71 6.86
CA THR A 124 -13.97 2.67 5.61
C THR A 124 -13.64 4.08 5.10
N LEU A 125 -14.60 5.00 5.09
CA LEU A 125 -14.35 6.39 4.68
C LEU A 125 -13.34 7.08 5.60
N ALA A 126 -13.49 6.92 6.92
CA ALA A 126 -12.57 7.49 7.90
C ALA A 126 -11.14 6.94 7.74
N ARG A 127 -10.98 5.65 7.42
CA ARG A 127 -9.66 5.06 7.13
C ARG A 127 -9.02 5.65 5.88
N LEU A 128 -9.79 5.82 4.80
CA LEU A 128 -9.28 6.45 3.58
C LEU A 128 -8.85 7.91 3.81
N GLU A 129 -9.62 8.67 4.61
CA GLU A 129 -9.26 10.03 5.02
C GLU A 129 -7.98 10.05 5.86
N HIS A 130 -7.85 9.13 6.83
CA HIS A 130 -6.63 8.97 7.63
C HIS A 130 -5.41 8.64 6.76
N TRP A 131 -5.56 7.77 5.76
CA TRP A 131 -4.48 7.46 4.83
C TRP A 131 -4.11 8.64 3.92
N ASN A 132 -5.07 9.48 3.54
CA ASN A 132 -4.79 10.73 2.82
C ASN A 132 -3.89 11.65 3.65
N GLU A 133 -4.24 11.83 4.93
CA GLU A 133 -3.46 12.65 5.87
C GLU A 133 -2.06 12.05 6.10
N LEU A 134 -1.98 10.73 6.30
CA LEU A 134 -0.74 10.01 6.52
C LEU A 134 0.22 10.16 5.32
N LEU A 135 -0.27 9.99 4.09
CA LEU A 135 0.53 10.17 2.87
C LEU A 135 1.02 11.62 2.70
N SER A 136 0.16 12.61 2.99
CA SER A 136 0.56 14.02 2.96
C SER A 136 1.65 14.32 4.00
N LYS A 137 1.50 13.85 5.24
CA LYS A 137 2.52 14.00 6.30
C LYS A 137 3.84 13.33 5.93
N ALA A 138 3.79 12.10 5.41
CA ALA A 138 4.98 11.38 4.96
C ALA A 138 5.67 12.13 3.81
N TYR A 139 4.92 12.74 2.90
CA TYR A 139 5.48 13.54 1.81
C TYR A 139 6.18 14.80 2.33
N ALA A 140 5.56 15.51 3.27
CA ALA A 140 6.13 16.70 3.90
C ALA A 140 7.38 16.39 4.73
N SER A 141 7.40 15.27 5.47
CA SER A 141 8.57 14.89 6.30
C SER A 141 9.75 14.34 5.49
N SER A 142 9.53 13.98 4.22
CA SER A 142 10.53 13.35 3.35
C SER A 142 11.31 14.33 2.48
N GLU A 143 11.41 15.61 2.86
CA GLU A 143 12.19 16.62 2.13
C GLU A 143 13.64 16.21 1.86
N LYS A 144 14.26 15.50 2.79
CA LYS A 144 15.66 15.05 2.71
C LYS A 144 15.84 13.75 1.90
N ASP A 145 14.74 13.08 1.52
CA ASP A 145 14.75 11.89 0.67
C ASP A 145 13.90 12.12 -0.59
N PRO A 146 14.48 12.71 -1.65
CA PRO A 146 13.74 13.05 -2.86
C PRO A 146 13.20 11.81 -3.59
N ARG A 147 13.81 10.64 -3.41
CA ARG A 147 13.35 9.40 -4.07
C ARG A 147 12.10 8.88 -3.40
N TYR A 148 12.08 8.82 -2.07
CA TYR A 148 10.89 8.43 -1.34
C TYR A 148 9.75 9.43 -1.51
N ARG A 149 10.07 10.73 -1.53
CA ARG A 149 9.09 11.79 -1.82
C ARG A 149 8.47 11.63 -3.22
N GLU A 150 9.26 11.27 -4.23
CA GLU A 150 8.76 10.97 -5.57
C GLU A 150 7.88 9.70 -5.57
N ALA A 151 8.28 8.64 -4.89
CA ALA A 151 7.47 7.42 -4.78
C ALA A 151 6.11 7.68 -4.13
N LEU A 152 6.06 8.48 -3.06
CA LEU A 152 4.80 8.91 -2.44
C LEU A 152 3.91 9.66 -3.42
N ARG A 153 4.48 10.59 -4.21
CA ARG A 153 3.74 11.33 -5.23
C ARG A 153 3.19 10.39 -6.30
N GLN A 154 4.01 9.48 -6.81
CA GLN A 154 3.57 8.51 -7.83
C GLN A 154 2.47 7.59 -7.30
N ALA A 155 2.57 7.13 -6.04
CA ALA A 155 1.53 6.35 -5.39
C ALA A 155 0.23 7.14 -5.26
N ALA A 156 0.29 8.40 -4.85
CA ALA A 156 -0.88 9.28 -4.77
C ALA A 156 -1.55 9.49 -6.14
N VAL A 157 -0.76 9.70 -7.20
CA VAL A 157 -1.28 9.83 -8.58
C VAL A 157 -1.91 8.53 -9.07
N ASP A 158 -1.31 7.38 -8.76
CA ASP A 158 -1.81 6.07 -9.18
C ASP A 158 -3.09 5.66 -8.44
N VAL A 159 -3.14 5.87 -7.11
CA VAL A 159 -4.39 5.83 -6.34
C VAL A 159 -5.40 6.79 -6.96
N GLY A 160 -4.94 7.98 -7.31
CA GLY A 160 -5.76 9.05 -7.84
C GLY A 160 -6.46 8.72 -9.15
N SER A 161 -5.73 8.07 -10.05
CA SER A 161 -6.21 7.71 -11.38
C SER A 161 -6.99 6.40 -11.43
N ARG A 162 -6.84 5.53 -10.41
CA ARG A 162 -7.42 4.17 -10.42
C ARG A 162 -8.56 3.97 -9.45
N THR A 163 -8.76 4.88 -8.48
CA THR A 163 -9.86 4.74 -7.53
C THR A 163 -11.11 5.47 -7.98
N PRO A 164 -12.29 4.90 -7.71
CA PRO A 164 -13.55 5.59 -7.98
C PRO A 164 -13.68 6.84 -7.10
N PRO A 165 -14.38 7.88 -7.56
CA PRO A 165 -14.61 9.06 -6.76
C PRO A 165 -15.46 8.69 -5.54
N LEU A 166 -14.96 9.03 -4.35
CA LEU A 166 -15.68 8.94 -3.10
C LEU A 166 -15.71 10.34 -2.47
N GLY A 167 -16.86 10.73 -1.93
CA GLY A 167 -16.99 12.01 -1.22
C GLY A 167 -16.30 11.97 0.13
N LEU A 168 -14.99 12.14 0.17
CA LEU A 168 -14.19 12.20 1.40
C LEU A 168 -14.14 13.63 1.94
N ARG A 169 -13.83 13.76 3.23
CA ARG A 169 -13.45 15.04 3.83
C ARG A 169 -12.01 15.35 3.46
N CYS A 170 -11.77 16.61 3.13
CA CYS A 170 -10.47 17.16 2.80
C CYS A 170 -10.33 18.53 3.44
N THR A 171 -9.11 19.05 3.46
CA THR A 171 -8.85 20.46 3.76
C THR A 171 -8.83 21.23 2.43
N ASP A 172 -9.55 22.34 2.35
CA ASP A 172 -9.50 23.24 1.20
C ASP A 172 -8.27 24.18 1.28
N ALA A 173 -8.10 25.02 0.24
CA ALA A 173 -6.99 25.97 0.16
C ALA A 173 -6.98 27.01 1.30
N ASP A 174 -8.11 27.22 1.99
CA ASP A 174 -8.23 28.11 3.14
C ASP A 174 -7.99 27.40 4.48
N GLY A 175 -7.65 26.10 4.46
CA GLY A 175 -7.48 25.31 5.68
C GLY A 175 -8.79 24.79 6.28
N LYS A 176 -9.93 24.88 5.58
CA LYS A 176 -11.25 24.48 6.11
C LYS A 176 -11.66 23.08 5.66
N PRO A 177 -12.44 22.34 6.48
CA PRO A 177 -13.00 21.08 6.06
C PRO A 177 -13.98 21.25 4.89
N ALA A 178 -13.71 20.57 3.77
CA ALA A 178 -14.54 20.52 2.58
C ALA A 178 -14.81 19.07 2.16
N ARG A 179 -15.74 18.86 1.21
CA ARG A 179 -15.93 17.58 0.52
C ARG A 179 -15.08 17.60 -0.74
N CYS A 180 -14.21 16.61 -0.91
CA CYS A 180 -13.45 16.40 -2.13
C CYS A 180 -13.67 14.98 -2.64
N ASP A 181 -13.44 14.79 -3.93
CA ASP A 181 -13.20 13.45 -4.44
C ASP A 181 -11.91 12.91 -3.80
N SER A 182 -11.99 11.67 -3.32
CA SER A 182 -10.96 10.95 -2.53
C SER A 182 -9.52 11.17 -2.98
N THR A 183 -9.35 11.27 -4.30
CA THR A 183 -8.10 11.28 -5.03
C THR A 183 -7.48 12.66 -5.19
N GLU A 184 -8.32 13.69 -5.34
CA GLU A 184 -7.86 15.07 -5.45
C GLU A 184 -7.33 15.57 -4.10
N ALA A 185 -7.90 15.08 -2.99
CA ALA A 185 -7.49 15.45 -1.64
C ALA A 185 -6.00 15.15 -1.36
N VAL A 186 -5.50 13.96 -1.72
CA VAL A 186 -4.10 13.59 -1.45
C VAL A 186 -3.13 14.39 -2.29
N VAL A 187 -3.40 14.47 -3.61
CA VAL A 187 -2.51 15.16 -4.54
C VAL A 187 -2.47 16.65 -4.22
N ARG A 188 -3.62 17.26 -3.92
CA ARG A 188 -3.70 18.66 -3.48
C ARG A 188 -2.94 18.89 -2.18
N ALA A 189 -3.12 18.04 -1.17
CA ALA A 189 -2.39 18.16 0.09
C ALA A 189 -0.87 18.02 -0.09
N MET A 190 -0.41 17.18 -1.02
CA MET A 190 1.01 17.08 -1.38
C MET A 190 1.52 18.31 -2.14
N ASP A 191 0.71 18.89 -3.04
CA ASP A 191 1.05 20.12 -3.75
C ASP A 191 1.11 21.32 -2.80
N GLU A 192 0.18 21.44 -1.85
CA GLU A 192 0.21 22.44 -0.78
C GLU A 192 1.44 22.27 0.12
N ALA A 193 1.74 21.04 0.55
CA ALA A 193 2.94 20.75 1.32
C ALA A 193 4.22 21.13 0.55
N ARG A 194 4.26 20.89 -0.77
CA ARG A 194 5.37 21.33 -1.63
C ARG A 194 5.49 22.86 -1.65
N ASP A 195 4.37 23.56 -1.78
CA ASP A 195 4.39 25.03 -1.89
C ASP A 195 4.80 25.69 -0.55
N GLN A 196 4.45 25.09 0.59
CA GLN A 196 4.89 25.52 1.92
C GLN A 196 6.38 25.23 2.21
N THR A 197 6.93 24.20 1.58
CA THR A 197 8.31 23.74 1.84
C THR A 197 9.31 24.25 0.80
N GLY A 198 8.85 24.65 -0.39
CA GLY A 198 9.67 25.20 -1.46
C GLY A 198 10.07 26.68 -1.27
N VAL A 199 10.79 27.23 -2.26
CA VAL A 199 11.27 28.63 -2.29
C VAL A 199 10.14 29.63 -2.03
N ARG A 200 8.91 29.37 -2.51
CA ARG A 200 7.74 30.21 -2.23
C ARG A 200 7.39 30.22 -0.74
N GLY A 201 7.40 29.07 -0.07
CA GLY A 201 7.17 28.98 1.37
C GLY A 201 8.31 29.58 2.19
N GLU A 202 9.56 29.49 1.73
CA GLU A 202 10.68 30.22 2.36
C GLU A 202 10.55 31.73 2.22
N ILE A 203 10.18 32.21 1.02
CA ILE A 203 9.89 33.63 0.77
C ILE A 203 8.71 34.08 1.63
N GLY A 204 7.61 33.32 1.68
CA GLY A 204 6.46 33.62 2.53
C GLY A 204 6.86 33.77 4.00
N ARG A 205 7.59 32.79 4.55
CA ARG A 205 8.10 32.83 5.93
C ARG A 205 9.08 33.98 6.18
N LEU A 206 9.86 34.38 5.17
CA LEU A 206 10.72 35.56 5.24
C LEU A 206 9.89 36.85 5.27
N PHE A 207 8.89 36.98 4.40
CA PHE A 207 7.97 38.12 4.38
C PHE A 207 7.20 38.23 5.69
N ASP A 208 6.68 37.14 6.24
CA ASP A 208 5.99 37.15 7.53
C ASP A 208 6.91 37.59 8.68
N ARG A 209 8.19 37.18 8.65
CA ARG A 209 9.20 37.59 9.63
C ARG A 209 9.59 39.07 9.49
N VAL A 210 9.68 39.59 8.27
CA VAL A 210 10.13 40.97 8.00
C VAL A 210 8.99 41.97 8.16
N PHE A 211 7.79 41.63 7.70
CA PHE A 211 6.66 42.56 7.62
C PHE A 211 5.61 42.33 8.70
N GLY A 212 5.74 41.28 9.52
CA GLY A 212 4.88 41.08 10.68
C GLY A 212 3.41 41.00 10.27
N THR A 213 3.06 40.03 9.45
CA THR A 213 1.67 39.68 9.15
C THR A 213 1.05 38.99 10.36
N ARG A 214 0.66 39.79 11.35
CA ARG A 214 -0.42 39.44 12.30
C ARG A 214 -1.68 40.19 11.88
N PRO A 215 -2.80 39.49 11.85
CA PRO A 215 -3.71 39.54 13.00
C PRO A 215 -3.31 38.54 14.10
#